data_AF-A0A932TNV3-F1
#
_entry.id   AF-A0A932TNV3-F1
#
_cell.length_a   1.000
_cell.length_b   1.000
_cell.length_c   1.000
_cell.angle_alpha   90.00
_cell.angle_beta   90.00
_cell.angle_gamma   90.00
#
_symmetry.space_group_name_H-M   'P 1'
#
loop_
_entity.id
_entity.type
_entity.pdbx_description
1 polymer ?
#
loop_
_entity_poly.entity_id
_entity_poly.type
_entity_poly.pdbx_seq_one_letter_code
_entity_poly.pdbx_strand_id
1 'polypeptide(L)' 'MTDLEKLILVLADAGVEFILVGGVAAGAHGSARATLDLDVVYGRSPENLARLAAALAPINPYLRGASEAPGAVRRLIQ' A
#
# COMPACT_ATOMS: atom_id res chain seq x y z
N MET A 1 9.85 9.32 9.70
CA MET A 1 9.25 9.98 8.53
C MET A 1 8.80 8.88 7.59
N THR A 2 7.54 8.87 7.17
CA THR A 2 7.00 7.86 6.24
C THR A 2 7.67 8.05 4.88
N ASP A 3 8.28 6.99 4.35
CA ASP A 3 8.99 7.03 3.07
C ASP A 3 8.05 6.61 1.94
N LEU A 4 7.25 7.57 1.47
CA LEU A 4 6.21 7.34 0.45
C LEU A 4 6.81 6.90 -0.89
N GLU A 5 7.99 7.46 -1.24
CA GLU A 5 8.71 7.11 -2.45
C GLU A 5 9.10 5.64 -2.45
N LYS A 6 9.68 5.14 -1.35
CA LYS A 6 10.00 3.71 -1.22
C LYS A 6 8.79 2.82 -1.38
N LEU A 7 7.63 3.20 -0.85
CA LEU A 7 6.42 2.37 -0.98
C LEU A 7 5.91 2.32 -2.43
N ILE A 8 5.98 3.44 -3.16
CA ILE A 8 5.65 3.46 -4.60
C ILE A 8 6.61 2.57 -5.39
N LEU A 9 7.91 2.66 -5.11
CA LEU A 9 8.94 1.84 -5.76
C LEU A 9 8.73 0.35 -5.47
N VAL A 10 8.43 -0.03 -4.22
CA VAL A 10 8.13 -1.43 -3.86
C VAL A 10 6.97 -2.00 -4.70
N LEU A 11 5.90 -1.23 -4.90
CA LEU A 11 4.77 -1.66 -5.71
C LEU A 11 5.13 -1.73 -7.21
N ALA A 12 5.87 -0.74 -7.71
CA ALA A 12 6.26 -0.66 -9.11
C ALA A 12 7.27 -1.77 -9.50
N ASP A 13 8.29 -2.00 -8.67
CA ASP A 13 9.33 -3.01 -8.90
C ASP A 13 8.76 -4.44 -8.80
N ALA A 14 7.75 -4.65 -7.96
CA ALA A 14 7.00 -5.91 -7.90
C ALA A 14 6.01 -6.08 -9.08
N GLY A 15 5.94 -5.09 -9.97
CA GLY A 15 5.07 -5.09 -11.14
C GLY A 15 3.59 -5.02 -10.77
N VAL A 16 3.21 -4.47 -9.61
CA VAL A 16 1.80 -4.33 -9.24
C VAL A 16 1.12 -3.37 -10.22
N GLU A 17 -0.04 -3.77 -10.72
CA GLU A 17 -0.94 -2.92 -11.50
C GLU A 17 -1.77 -2.06 -10.55
N PHE A 18 -1.38 -0.79 -10.43
CA PHE A 18 -2.07 0.19 -9.61
C PHE A 18 -2.07 1.58 -10.24
N ILE A 19 -3.00 2.43 -9.80
CA ILE A 19 -3.02 3.85 -10.09
C ILE A 19 -2.87 4.58 -8.77
N LEU A 20 -1.94 5.53 -8.74
CA LEU A 20 -1.78 6.47 -7.63
C LEU A 20 -2.95 7.44 -7.60
N VAL A 21 -3.58 7.59 -6.43
CA VAL A 21 -4.69 8.52 -6.23
C VAL A 21 -4.45 9.37 -4.97
N GLY A 22 -5.41 10.19 -4.58
CA GLY A 22 -5.34 10.95 -3.34
C GLY A 22 -4.33 12.10 -3.35
N GLY A 23 -3.82 12.45 -2.17
CA GLY A 23 -3.01 13.65 -1.97
C GLY A 23 -1.66 13.61 -2.70
N VAL A 24 -1.02 12.44 -2.78
CA VAL A 24 0.25 12.29 -3.51
C VAL A 24 0.06 12.49 -5.01
N ALA A 25 -1.00 11.92 -5.61
CA ALA A 25 -1.34 12.16 -7.02
C ALA A 25 -1.66 13.64 -7.28
N ALA A 26 -2.45 14.27 -6.39
CA ALA A 26 -2.76 15.70 -6.50
C ALA A 26 -1.50 16.57 -6.41
N GLY A 27 -0.55 16.22 -5.54
CA GLY A 27 0.73 16.89 -5.41
C GLY A 27 1.58 16.80 -6.68
N ALA A 28 1.61 15.63 -7.34
CA ALA A 28 2.25 15.46 -8.64
C ALA A 28 1.65 16.35 -9.74
N HIS A 29 0.39 16.79 -9.57
CA HIS A 29 -0.31 17.73 -10.44
C HIS A 29 -0.35 19.18 -9.90
N GLY A 30 0.53 19.52 -8.94
CA GLY A 30 0.72 20.90 -8.47
C GLY A 30 -0.19 21.33 -7.30
N SER A 31 -0.90 20.41 -6.66
CA SER A 31 -1.66 20.72 -5.44
C SER A 31 -0.72 21.01 -4.26
N ALA A 32 -1.01 22.05 -3.49
CA ALA A 32 -0.30 22.39 -2.25
C ALA A 32 -0.75 21.58 -1.02
N ARG A 33 -1.62 20.57 -1.20
CA ARG A 33 -2.15 19.78 -0.10
C ARG A 33 -1.12 18.76 0.37
N ALA A 34 -0.61 18.93 1.58
CA ALA A 34 0.22 17.92 2.23
C ALA A 34 -0.62 16.72 2.66
N THR A 35 -0.10 15.50 2.44
CA THR A 35 -0.62 14.26 3.01
C THR A 35 0.52 13.38 3.50
N LEU A 36 0.22 12.46 4.41
CA LEU A 36 1.19 11.52 4.99
C LEU A 36 0.78 10.05 4.80
N ASP A 37 -0.14 9.82 3.86
CA ASP A 37 -0.60 8.51 3.40
C ASP A 37 -0.33 8.32 1.90
N LEU A 38 -0.39 7.07 1.47
CA LEU A 38 -0.34 6.67 0.07
C LEU A 38 -1.64 5.97 -0.27
N ASP A 39 -2.42 6.55 -1.18
CA ASP A 39 -3.65 5.94 -1.69
C ASP A 39 -3.42 5.37 -3.08
N VAL A 40 -3.81 4.11 -3.27
CA VAL A 40 -3.77 3.45 -4.58
C VAL A 40 -5.07 2.71 -4.85
N VAL A 41 -5.47 2.69 -6.12
CA VAL A 41 -6.45 1.71 -6.62
C VAL A 41 -5.70 0.66 -7.43
N TYR A 42 -6.07 -0.61 -7.29
CA TYR A 42 -5.35 -1.74 -7.90
C TYR A 42 -6.30 -2.67 -8.65
N GLY A 43 -5.76 -3.33 -9.69
CA GLY A 43 -6.48 -4.38 -10.41
C GLY A 43 -6.74 -5.59 -9.52
N ARG A 44 -7.93 -6.19 -9.57
CA ARG A 44 -8.34 -7.32 -8.71
C ARG A 44 -8.15 -8.70 -9.34
N SER A 45 -7.33 -8.82 -10.38
CA SER A 45 -6.96 -10.12 -10.92
C SER A 45 -6.18 -10.93 -9.88
N PRO A 46 -6.33 -12.27 -9.83
CA PRO A 46 -5.58 -13.11 -8.90
C PRO A 46 -4.07 -12.87 -8.97
N GLU A 47 -3.54 -12.65 -10.18
CA GLU A 47 -2.11 -12.41 -10.42
C GLU A 47 -1.65 -11.07 -9.85
N ASN A 48 -2.48 -10.03 -9.91
CA ASN A 48 -2.15 -8.73 -9.34
C ASN A 48 -2.27 -8.72 -7.81
N LEU A 49 -3.28 -9.43 -7.28
CA LEU A 49 -3.42 -9.61 -5.83
C LEU A 49 -2.22 -10.37 -5.24
N ALA A 50 -1.72 -11.40 -5.94
CA ALA A 50 -0.52 -12.12 -5.53
C ALA A 50 0.72 -11.22 -5.52
N ARG A 51 0.93 -10.40 -6.57
CA ARG A 51 2.00 -9.39 -6.62
C ARG A 51 1.88 -8.38 -5.47
N LEU A 52 0.69 -7.84 -5.24
CA LEU A 52 0.42 -6.87 -4.18
C LEU A 52 0.73 -7.46 -2.80
N ALA A 53 0.24 -8.67 -2.51
CA ALA A 53 0.49 -9.34 -1.24
C ALA A 53 1.99 -9.63 -1.03
N ALA A 54 2.69 -10.11 -2.07
CA ALA A 54 4.12 -10.39 -2.00
C ALA A 54 4.95 -9.11 -1.80
N ALA A 55 4.59 -8.01 -2.50
CA ALA A 55 5.27 -6.72 -2.39
C ALA A 55 5.14 -6.12 -0.99
N LEU A 56 3.96 -6.26 -0.37
CA LEU A 56 3.68 -5.71 0.95
C LEU A 56 4.16 -6.63 2.08
N ALA A 57 4.31 -7.94 1.88
CA ALA A 57 4.67 -8.87 2.95
C ALA A 57 5.90 -8.45 3.80
N PRO A 58 7.01 -7.93 3.22
CA PRO A 58 8.19 -7.52 3.99
C PRO A 58 7.94 -6.36 4.95
N ILE A 59 6.93 -5.52 4.71
CA ILE A 59 6.58 -4.39 5.58
C ILE A 59 5.53 -4.76 6.63
N ASN A 60 5.21 -6.05 6.78
CA ASN A 60 4.30 -6.61 7.78
C ASN A 60 2.96 -5.83 7.91
N PRO A 61 2.21 -5.68 6.79
CA PRO A 61 0.96 -4.94 6.79
C PRO A 61 -0.08 -5.68 7.63
N TYR A 62 -1.00 -4.92 8.22
CA TYR A 62 -2.19 -5.48 8.83
C TYR A 62 -3.43 -4.93 8.14
N LEU A 63 -4.46 -5.76 8.04
CA LEU A 63 -5.74 -5.36 7.48
C LEU A 63 -6.48 -4.46 8.48
N ARG A 64 -6.74 -3.22 8.08
CA ARG A 64 -7.58 -2.32 8.87
C ARG A 64 -9.05 -2.71 8.68
N GLY A 65 -9.75 -3.02 9.76
CA GLY A 65 -11.20 -3.27 9.74
C GLY A 65 -11.63 -4.62 9.17
N ALA A 66 -10.70 -5.50 8.82
CA ALA A 66 -11.03 -6.91 8.64
C ALA A 66 -11.30 -7.54 10.02
N SER A 67 -12.39 -8.30 10.15
CA SER A 67 -12.48 -9.25 11.26
C SER A 67 -11.25 -10.14 11.19
N GLU A 68 -10.53 -10.31 12.31
CA GLU A 68 -9.41 -11.24 12.35
C GLU A 68 -9.90 -12.60 11.87
N ALA A 69 -9.17 -13.20 10.92
CA ALA A 69 -9.34 -14.61 10.65
C ALA A 69 -9.01 -15.35 11.97
N PRO A 70 -9.82 -16.34 12.39
CA PRO A 70 -9.51 -17.11 13.59
C PRO A 70 -8.07 -17.64 13.52
N GLY A 71 -7.18 -17.13 14.38
CA GLY A 71 -5.77 -17.53 14.44
C GLY A 71 -4.72 -16.50 13.98
N ALA A 72 -5.10 -15.29 13.59
CA ALA A 72 -4.13 -14.22 13.32
C ALA A 72 -3.49 -13.71 14.63
N VAL A 73 -2.36 -14.29 15.04
CA VAL A 73 -1.63 -13.84 16.23
C VAL A 73 -1.03 -12.46 15.97
N ARG A 74 -1.64 -11.44 16.57
CA ARG A 74 -1.10 -10.08 16.68
C ARG A 74 0.28 -10.11 17.34
N ARG A 75 1.37 -10.11 16.57
CA ARG A 75 2.67 -9.66 17.09
C ARG A 75 2.65 -8.14 17.16
N LEU A 76 2.12 -7.64 18.27
CA LEU A 76 2.47 -6.34 18.81
C LEU A 76 4.00 -6.27 18.94
N ILE A 77 4.64 -5.36 18.22
CA ILE A 77 5.90 -4.77 18.66
C ILE A 77 5.79 -3.27 18.40
N GLN A 78 6.25 -2.52 19.40
CA GLN A 78 6.21 -1.07 19.59
C GLN A 78 6.76 -0.27 18.40
#